data_AF-A0A2U1PJT9-F1
#
_entry.id   AF-A0A2U1PJT9-F1
#
_cell.length_a   1.000
_cell.length_b   1.000
_cell.length_c   1.000
_cell.angle_alpha   90.00
_cell.angle_beta   90.00
_cell.angle_gamma   90.00
#
_symmetry.space_group_name_H-M   'P 1'
#
loop_
_entity.id
_entity.type
_entity.pdbx_description
1 polymer ?
#
loop_
_entity_poly.entity_id
_entity_poly.type
_entity_poly.pdbx_seq_one_letter_code
_entity_poly.pdbx_strand_id
1 'polypeptide(L)'
;MQKAWYYEEHGPKEVLKLGYFPIPTPKHDQLLVQVKAAALNPIDFKIRQQPLVVPVHFPFVPGCDMAGVVVAKGEGVSRFDIGDEVYGNIQDFNNKLEQLESLEHGPKEVLKLGYFPIPTPKHDQLLVQVKAAALNPIDFKIRQQPLVVPIHFPFVPGCDMAGVVVAKGEGVSRFDIGDEVYGNIQDFNNKLEQLESLGTLAQFIVVDENLVTFKPKNISFEEAASLPVAAQTAVEGFKMGAKQVFGASKVVATSSTSKMDFLKSLGADKVYDYTRKRYEEIEEKYDMVYDTIGDSKNSYVVAKENVPVIDITWPPSNTRAIHTSLTVSGEILEILRPYLESGKLKPVVDPKGPFRFDDVVKAFGYLETGRARGKVVISPFPWCSSHC
;
A
#
# COMPACT_ATOMS: atom_id res chain seq x y z
N MET A 1 37.40 12.34 25.35
CA MET A 1 36.32 13.32 25.55
C MET A 1 36.33 14.29 24.38
N GLN A 2 35.16 14.72 23.93
CA GLN A 2 34.95 15.77 22.93
C GLN A 2 34.28 16.98 23.57
N LYS A 3 34.46 18.16 22.98
CA LYS A 3 33.85 19.40 23.45
C LYS A 3 32.61 19.70 22.60
N ALA A 4 31.48 19.97 23.23
CA ALA A 4 30.23 20.27 22.53
C ALA A 4 29.41 21.34 23.25
N TRP A 5 28.67 22.14 22.48
CA TRP A 5 27.58 22.93 23.02
C TRP A 5 26.38 22.02 23.25
N TYR A 6 25.66 22.21 24.37
CA TYR A 6 24.52 21.39 24.74
C TYR A 6 23.54 22.19 25.60
N TYR A 7 22.35 21.66 25.84
CA TYR A 7 21.40 22.19 26.82
C TYR A 7 20.71 21.05 27.58
N GLU A 8 20.22 21.36 28.79
CA GLU A 8 19.60 20.40 29.71
C GLU A 8 18.11 20.69 29.94
N GLU A 9 17.63 21.81 29.40
CA GLU A 9 16.25 22.24 29.45
C GLU A 9 15.94 23.11 28.21
N HIS A 10 14.68 23.16 27.80
CA HIS A 10 14.26 24.03 26.70
C HIS A 10 14.26 25.50 27.14
N GLY A 11 14.59 26.41 26.22
CA GLY A 11 14.60 27.84 26.55
C GLY A 11 15.30 28.76 25.55
N PRO A 12 15.46 30.04 25.90
CA PRO A 12 16.16 31.04 25.09
C PRO A 12 17.67 30.75 25.09
N LYS A 13 18.47 31.41 24.23
CA LYS A 13 19.89 31.04 23.93
C LYS A 13 20.78 30.82 25.15
N GLU A 14 20.40 31.39 26.27
CA GLU A 14 21.06 31.32 27.57
C GLU A 14 21.10 29.91 28.17
N VAL A 15 20.24 28.98 27.72
CA VAL A 15 20.31 27.57 28.17
C VAL A 15 21.47 26.78 27.55
N LEU A 16 22.11 27.31 26.50
CA LEU A 16 23.26 26.66 25.85
C LEU A 16 24.50 26.76 26.73
N LYS A 17 25.07 25.61 27.05
CA LYS A 17 26.28 25.43 27.84
C LYS A 17 27.34 24.75 27.00
N LEU A 18 28.61 25.05 27.28
CA LEU A 18 29.75 24.39 26.66
C LEU A 18 30.29 23.33 27.62
N GLY A 19 30.31 22.07 27.20
CA GLY A 19 30.68 20.93 28.04
C GLY A 19 31.59 19.92 27.35
N TYR A 20 31.93 18.86 28.08
CA TYR A 20 32.73 17.74 27.59
C TYR A 20 31.92 16.45 27.65
N PHE A 21 31.93 15.70 26.55
CA PHE A 21 31.21 14.44 26.39
C PHE A 21 32.19 13.31 26.05
N PRO A 22 31.87 12.05 26.36
CA PRO A 22 32.58 10.92 25.79
C PRO A 22 32.46 10.94 24.26
N ILE A 23 33.50 10.44 23.59
CA ILE A 23 33.40 10.18 22.15
C ILE A 23 32.59 8.89 22.01
N PRO A 24 31.48 8.87 21.26
CA PRO A 24 30.65 7.68 21.14
C PRO A 24 31.34 6.62 20.30
N THR A 25 31.06 5.35 20.62
CA THR A 25 31.42 4.21 19.76
C THR A 25 30.29 3.97 18.76
N PRO A 26 30.55 3.91 17.45
CA PRO A 26 29.49 3.67 16.47
C PRO A 26 28.90 2.27 16.63
N LYS A 27 27.57 2.14 16.47
CA LYS A 27 26.88 0.84 16.34
C LYS A 27 27.18 0.20 14.99
N HIS A 28 26.69 -1.03 14.79
CA HIS A 28 26.93 -1.87 13.61
C HIS A 28 26.74 -1.13 12.26
N ASP A 29 25.74 -0.27 12.15
CA ASP A 29 25.33 0.46 10.96
C ASP A 29 25.68 1.96 10.99
N GLN A 30 26.49 2.41 11.94
CA GLN A 30 26.76 3.84 12.17
C GLN A 30 28.17 4.26 11.77
N LEU A 31 28.28 5.53 11.40
CA LEU A 31 29.56 6.23 11.24
C LEU A 31 29.86 7.07 12.49
N LEU A 32 31.11 7.06 12.92
CA LEU A 32 31.65 8.10 13.79
C LEU A 32 32.37 9.13 12.92
N VAL A 33 31.84 10.34 12.88
CA VAL A 33 32.38 11.41 12.04
C VAL A 33 33.01 12.49 12.91
N GLN A 34 34.27 12.82 12.63
CA GLN A 34 34.91 14.01 13.18
C GLN A 34 34.38 15.23 12.43
N VAL A 35 33.39 15.89 13.03
CA VAL A 35 32.78 17.12 12.52
C VAL A 35 33.85 18.20 12.33
N LYS A 36 33.95 18.76 11.12
CA LYS A 36 34.83 19.89 10.78
C LYS A 36 34.04 21.19 10.65
N ALA A 37 32.79 21.11 10.21
CA ALA A 37 31.86 22.21 10.12
C ALA A 37 30.44 21.75 10.43
N ALA A 38 29.63 22.65 10.99
CA ALA A 38 28.20 22.44 11.21
C ALA A 38 27.45 23.73 10.86
N ALA A 39 26.24 23.61 10.30
CA ALA A 39 25.38 24.76 10.04
C ALA A 39 24.53 25.08 11.27
N LEU A 40 24.13 26.36 11.40
CA LEU A 40 23.09 26.78 12.34
C LEU A 40 21.84 27.14 11.54
N ASN A 41 20.81 26.31 11.69
CA ASN A 41 19.56 26.41 10.96
C ASN A 41 18.41 26.86 11.88
N PRO A 42 17.30 27.36 11.33
CA PRO A 42 16.14 27.73 12.13
C PRO A 42 15.58 26.59 12.98
N ILE A 43 15.69 25.34 12.49
CA ILE A 43 15.24 24.15 13.22
C ILE A 43 16.00 23.97 14.55
N ASP A 44 17.30 24.30 14.61
CA ASP A 44 18.14 24.09 15.80
C ASP A 44 17.68 24.95 16.98
N PHE A 45 17.30 26.22 16.73
CA PHE A 45 16.78 27.07 17.80
C PHE A 45 15.31 26.75 18.13
N LYS A 46 14.52 26.31 17.15
CA LYS A 46 13.11 25.93 17.36
C LYS A 46 13.00 24.72 18.27
N ILE A 47 13.76 23.65 18.02
CA ILE A 47 13.80 22.45 18.88
C ILE A 47 14.20 22.81 20.31
N ARG A 48 15.17 23.71 20.45
CA ARG A 48 15.66 24.17 21.74
C ARG A 48 14.63 25.02 22.50
N GLN A 49 13.82 25.83 21.83
CA GLN A 49 12.78 26.64 22.46
C GLN A 49 11.52 25.83 22.79
N GLN A 50 11.08 24.96 21.89
CA GLN A 50 9.85 24.18 22.04
C GLN A 50 9.85 22.94 21.13
N PRO A 51 9.92 21.70 21.66
CA PRO A 51 9.95 20.49 20.86
C PRO A 51 8.54 20.12 20.37
N LEU A 52 8.07 20.75 19.30
CA LEU A 52 6.75 20.42 18.72
C LEU A 52 6.76 19.16 17.84
N VAL A 53 7.94 18.69 17.40
CA VAL A 53 8.07 17.65 16.35
C VAL A 53 8.97 16.48 16.75
N VAL A 54 10.00 16.70 17.61
CA VAL A 54 10.99 15.66 17.96
C VAL A 54 11.15 15.56 19.47
N PRO A 55 11.00 14.38 20.09
CA PRO A 55 11.31 14.19 21.50
C PRO A 55 12.81 14.35 21.76
N VAL A 56 13.16 15.19 22.73
CA VAL A 56 14.56 15.50 23.09
C VAL A 56 14.92 14.82 24.41
N HIS A 57 16.02 14.08 24.43
CA HIS A 57 16.61 13.54 25.66
C HIS A 57 17.78 14.43 26.11
N PHE A 58 17.75 14.84 27.37
CA PHE A 58 18.81 15.66 27.96
C PHE A 58 19.94 14.81 28.55
N PRO A 59 21.19 15.30 28.52
CA PRO A 59 21.66 16.52 27.84
C PRO A 59 21.64 16.40 26.30
N PHE A 60 21.24 17.45 25.60
CA PHE A 60 21.09 17.44 24.13
C PHE A 60 22.11 18.35 23.44
N VAL A 61 22.79 17.82 22.42
CA VAL A 61 23.70 18.58 21.54
C VAL A 61 22.93 19.00 20.28
N PRO A 62 22.71 20.31 20.05
CA PRO A 62 22.00 20.79 18.86
C PRO A 62 22.84 20.65 17.59
N GLY A 63 22.16 20.65 16.44
CA GLY A 63 22.78 20.55 15.12
C GLY A 63 22.11 19.49 14.27
N CYS A 64 21.80 19.87 13.03
CA CYS A 64 21.22 18.97 12.04
C CYS A 64 22.19 18.70 10.90
N ASP A 65 22.86 19.73 10.39
CA ASP A 65 23.75 19.58 9.23
C ASP A 65 25.21 19.60 9.65
N MET A 66 25.99 18.68 9.10
CA MET A 66 27.41 18.57 9.38
C MET A 66 28.21 18.22 8.13
N ALA A 67 29.49 18.61 8.14
CA ALA A 67 30.51 18.09 7.25
C ALA A 67 31.74 17.68 8.07
N GLY A 68 32.37 16.57 7.72
CA GLY A 68 33.49 16.03 8.49
C GLY A 68 34.15 14.82 7.84
N VAL A 69 34.97 14.14 8.63
CA VAL A 69 35.75 12.98 8.18
C VAL A 69 35.35 11.75 8.98
N VAL A 70 35.11 10.62 8.33
CA VAL A 70 34.84 9.34 9.00
C VAL A 70 36.08 8.90 9.77
N VAL A 71 35.96 8.74 11.09
CA VAL A 71 37.07 8.32 11.98
C VAL A 71 36.87 6.94 12.61
N ALA A 72 35.65 6.42 12.58
CA ALA A 72 35.35 5.00 12.83
C ALA A 72 34.02 4.62 12.16
N LYS A 73 33.79 3.33 11.95
CA LYS A 73 32.53 2.79 11.41
C LYS A 73 32.17 1.47 12.07
N GLY A 74 30.87 1.18 12.13
CA GLY A 74 30.38 -0.15 12.49
C GLY A 74 30.69 -1.20 11.41
N GLU A 75 30.66 -2.47 11.81
CA GLU A 75 31.01 -3.60 10.94
C GLU A 75 30.07 -3.76 9.73
N GLY A 76 28.82 -3.31 9.83
CA GLY A 76 27.82 -3.37 8.76
C GLY A 76 27.93 -2.22 7.75
N VAL A 77 28.82 -1.25 7.96
CA VAL A 77 28.97 -0.12 7.06
C VAL A 77 29.89 -0.47 5.89
N SER A 78 29.29 -0.75 4.74
CA SER A 78 29.99 -1.10 3.49
C SER A 78 30.21 0.06 2.53
N ARG A 79 29.41 1.14 2.64
CA ARG A 79 29.41 2.25 1.68
C ARG A 79 30.55 3.27 1.88
N PHE A 80 31.05 3.39 3.10
CA PHE A 80 32.03 4.41 3.47
C PHE A 80 33.21 3.77 4.21
N ASP A 81 34.39 4.35 4.04
CA ASP A 81 35.62 3.94 4.70
C ASP A 81 36.16 5.00 5.65
N ILE A 82 37.05 4.58 6.55
CA ILE A 82 37.73 5.50 7.47
C ILE A 82 38.63 6.41 6.63
N GLY A 83 38.48 7.72 6.82
CA GLY A 83 39.15 8.76 6.04
C GLY A 83 38.25 9.47 5.02
N ASP A 84 37.07 8.94 4.73
CA ASP A 84 36.15 9.58 3.79
C ASP A 84 35.64 10.93 4.31
N GLU A 85 35.61 11.91 3.41
CA GLU A 85 34.95 13.20 3.65
C GLU A 85 33.46 13.07 3.37
N VAL A 86 32.64 13.39 4.37
CA VAL A 86 31.19 13.25 4.32
C VAL A 86 30.51 14.55 4.73
N TYR A 87 29.33 14.78 4.16
CA TYR A 87 28.42 15.82 4.60
C TYR A 87 26.99 15.28 4.60
N GLY A 88 26.14 15.83 5.46
CA GLY A 88 24.75 15.41 5.50
C GLY A 88 24.00 15.92 6.72
N ASN A 89 22.74 15.51 6.81
CA ASN A 89 21.88 15.77 7.95
C ASN A 89 21.92 14.57 8.91
N ILE A 90 22.16 14.82 10.20
CA ILE A 90 22.32 13.82 11.27
C ILE A 90 21.04 13.59 12.09
N GLN A 91 20.00 14.35 11.83
CA GLN A 91 18.71 14.23 12.49
C GLN A 91 17.69 13.65 11.51
N ASP A 92 17.18 12.46 11.83
CA ASP A 92 16.09 11.88 11.04
C ASP A 92 14.75 12.47 11.49
N PHE A 93 14.40 13.63 10.91
CA PHE A 93 13.08 14.25 11.08
C PHE A 93 11.95 13.46 10.41
N ASN A 94 12.30 12.49 9.55
CA ASN A 94 11.36 11.68 8.79
C ASN A 94 11.12 10.31 9.44
N ASN A 95 11.71 10.02 10.61
CA ASN A 95 11.50 8.77 11.32
C ASN A 95 10.10 8.63 11.94
N LYS A 96 9.18 9.52 11.55
CA LYS A 96 7.74 9.33 11.66
C LYS A 96 7.06 9.83 10.38
N LEU A 97 6.37 8.94 9.71
CA LEU A 97 5.65 9.23 8.48
C LEU A 97 4.15 9.22 8.68
N GLU A 98 3.46 10.00 7.87
CA GLU A 98 2.02 10.10 7.83
C GLU A 98 1.41 8.78 7.33
N GLN A 99 0.52 8.23 8.14
CA GLN A 99 -0.23 7.01 7.83
C GLN A 99 -1.68 7.21 8.26
N LEU A 100 -2.63 6.60 7.56
CA LEU A 100 -4.03 6.69 7.95
C LEU A 100 -4.45 5.45 8.74
N GLU A 101 -4.62 5.61 10.04
CA GLU A 101 -4.96 4.52 10.96
C GLU A 101 -6.41 4.62 11.47
N SER A 102 -6.92 3.50 11.96
CA SER A 102 -8.10 3.44 12.82
C SER A 102 -7.68 2.84 14.17
N LEU A 103 -8.33 3.28 15.25
CA LEU A 103 -8.11 2.75 16.61
C LEU A 103 -9.26 1.86 17.10
N GLU A 104 -10.34 1.84 16.33
CA GLU A 104 -11.55 1.06 16.59
C GLU A 104 -12.28 0.79 15.27
N HIS A 105 -13.19 -0.18 15.30
CA HIS A 105 -14.08 -0.40 14.17
C HIS A 105 -15.10 0.74 14.08
N GLY A 106 -15.47 1.15 12.87
CA GLY A 106 -16.52 2.15 12.70
C GLY A 106 -16.64 2.77 11.31
N PRO A 107 -17.42 3.86 11.22
CA PRO A 107 -17.60 4.59 9.97
C PRO A 107 -16.28 5.27 9.56
N LYS A 108 -16.17 5.76 8.32
CA LYS A 108 -14.92 6.32 7.78
C LYS A 108 -14.29 7.43 8.63
N GLU A 109 -15.07 8.10 9.49
CA GLU A 109 -14.62 9.14 10.41
C GLU A 109 -13.74 8.61 11.57
N VAL A 110 -13.65 7.29 11.78
CA VAL A 110 -12.67 6.70 12.72
C VAL A 110 -11.24 6.72 12.18
N LEU A 111 -11.08 6.96 10.88
CA LEU A 111 -9.76 7.10 10.25
C LEU A 111 -9.12 8.42 10.65
N LYS A 112 -7.92 8.34 11.22
CA LYS A 112 -7.13 9.48 11.66
C LYS A 112 -5.73 9.39 11.07
N LEU A 113 -5.17 10.56 10.78
CA LEU A 113 -3.77 10.68 10.43
C LEU A 113 -2.93 10.38 11.67
N GLY A 114 -2.12 9.33 11.59
CA GLY A 114 -1.15 8.90 12.57
C GLY A 114 0.28 9.10 12.06
N TYR A 115 1.24 9.05 12.98
CA TYR A 115 2.66 9.25 12.71
C TYR A 115 3.45 8.06 13.24
N PHE A 116 4.02 7.26 12.33
CA PHE A 116 4.65 5.99 12.67
C PHE A 116 6.09 5.90 12.16
N PRO A 117 6.98 5.20 12.89
CA PRO A 117 8.32 4.90 12.40
C PRO A 117 8.30 4.21 11.03
N ILE A 118 9.33 4.50 10.22
CA ILE A 118 9.54 3.75 8.99
C ILE A 118 9.85 2.30 9.38
N PRO A 119 9.07 1.31 8.92
CA PRO A 119 9.31 -0.08 9.27
C PRO A 119 10.63 -0.58 8.65
N THR A 120 11.32 -1.48 9.34
CA THR A 120 12.54 -2.13 8.83
C THR A 120 12.17 -3.50 8.25
N PRO A 121 12.56 -3.82 7.00
CA PRO A 121 12.25 -5.11 6.40
C PRO A 121 13.04 -6.23 7.09
N LYS A 122 12.38 -7.38 7.34
CA LYS A 122 13.01 -8.61 7.83
C LYS A 122 13.42 -9.52 6.67
N HIS A 123 13.87 -10.74 7.00
CA HIS A 123 14.18 -11.77 6.01
C HIS A 123 13.03 -11.96 5.01
N ASP A 124 13.35 -12.02 3.72
CA ASP A 124 12.43 -12.12 2.57
C ASP A 124 11.47 -10.92 2.38
N GLN A 125 11.73 -9.78 3.03
CA GLN A 125 10.87 -8.60 2.93
C GLN A 125 11.53 -7.43 2.23
N LEU A 126 10.71 -6.63 1.56
CA LEU A 126 11.05 -5.38 0.91
C LEU A 126 10.48 -4.21 1.71
N LEU A 127 11.24 -3.13 1.85
CA LEU A 127 10.68 -1.83 2.19
C LEU A 127 10.34 -1.11 0.89
N VAL A 128 9.08 -0.78 0.71
CA VAL A 128 8.58 -0.15 -0.52
C VAL A 128 8.04 1.24 -0.21
N GLN A 129 8.54 2.23 -0.95
CA GLN A 129 8.00 3.58 -0.99
C GLN A 129 6.74 3.59 -1.87
N VAL A 130 5.56 3.69 -1.25
CA VAL A 130 4.25 3.59 -1.92
C VAL A 130 3.99 4.82 -2.78
N LYS A 131 3.99 4.69 -4.11
CA LYS A 131 3.69 5.80 -5.03
C LYS A 131 2.19 5.96 -5.29
N ALA A 132 1.45 4.86 -5.30
CA ALA A 132 -0.01 4.83 -5.39
C ALA A 132 -0.57 3.63 -4.62
N ALA A 133 -1.78 3.79 -4.10
CA ALA A 133 -2.56 2.73 -3.48
C ALA A 133 -3.98 2.71 -4.08
N ALA A 134 -4.69 1.59 -3.98
CA ALA A 134 -6.06 1.53 -4.48
C ALA A 134 -7.01 0.89 -3.48
N LEU A 135 -8.22 1.46 -3.40
CA LEU A 135 -9.23 1.06 -2.43
C LEU A 135 -10.09 -0.10 -2.97
N ASN A 136 -10.49 -0.97 -2.06
CA ASN A 136 -11.33 -2.14 -2.27
C ASN A 136 -12.51 -2.13 -1.29
N PRO A 137 -13.61 -2.82 -1.62
CA PRO A 137 -14.68 -3.03 -0.65
C PRO A 137 -14.23 -3.72 0.63
N ILE A 138 -13.23 -4.60 0.57
CA ILE A 138 -12.70 -5.28 1.76
C ILE A 138 -12.07 -4.28 2.75
N ASP A 139 -11.42 -3.22 2.26
CA ASP A 139 -10.76 -2.20 3.10
C ASP A 139 -11.75 -1.50 4.05
N PHE A 140 -12.92 -1.07 3.54
CA PHE A 140 -13.92 -0.42 4.38
C PHE A 140 -14.74 -1.43 5.19
N LYS A 141 -14.96 -2.65 4.70
CA LYS A 141 -15.73 -3.68 5.42
C LYS A 141 -15.01 -4.13 6.68
N ILE A 142 -13.69 -4.36 6.60
CA ILE A 142 -12.84 -4.71 7.75
C ILE A 142 -12.80 -3.54 8.75
N ARG A 143 -12.70 -2.31 8.27
CA ARG A 143 -12.76 -1.12 9.14
C ARG A 143 -14.10 -1.02 9.87
N GLN A 144 -15.23 -1.29 9.20
CA GLN A 144 -16.56 -1.10 9.80
C GLN A 144 -16.90 -2.12 10.87
N GLN A 145 -16.48 -3.37 10.73
CA GLN A 145 -16.78 -4.44 11.67
C GLN A 145 -15.79 -5.61 11.52
N PRO A 146 -15.64 -6.46 12.56
CA PRO A 146 -14.88 -7.70 12.43
C PRO A 146 -15.43 -8.56 11.28
N LEU A 147 -14.52 -9.07 10.44
CA LEU A 147 -14.82 -10.08 9.42
C LEU A 147 -14.20 -11.43 9.82
N VAL A 148 -13.92 -12.27 8.84
CA VAL A 148 -13.39 -13.64 9.02
C VAL A 148 -12.00 -13.64 9.66
N VAL A 149 -11.19 -12.59 9.44
CA VAL A 149 -9.84 -12.44 10.01
C VAL A 149 -9.85 -11.30 11.04
N PRO A 150 -9.35 -11.53 12.27
CA PRO A 150 -9.26 -10.49 13.28
C PRO A 150 -8.21 -9.43 12.90
N ILE A 151 -8.47 -8.17 13.27
CA ILE A 151 -7.50 -7.08 13.18
C ILE A 151 -7.12 -6.59 14.57
N HIS A 152 -5.89 -6.07 14.71
CA HIS A 152 -5.44 -5.36 15.90
C HIS A 152 -5.30 -3.88 15.62
N PHE A 153 -5.71 -3.08 16.60
CA PHE A 153 -5.56 -1.64 16.55
C PHE A 153 -4.24 -1.21 17.20
N PRO A 154 -3.54 -0.19 16.67
CA PRO A 154 -3.89 0.60 15.49
C PRO A 154 -3.80 -0.19 14.17
N PHE A 155 -4.74 0.07 13.25
CA PHE A 155 -4.82 -0.59 11.94
C PHE A 155 -4.83 0.43 10.80
N VAL A 156 -3.88 0.33 9.89
CA VAL A 156 -3.83 1.10 8.64
C VAL A 156 -4.52 0.28 7.53
N PRO A 157 -5.61 0.76 6.90
CA PRO A 157 -6.27 0.01 5.83
C PRO A 157 -5.48 0.01 4.51
N GLY A 158 -5.91 -0.82 3.57
CA GLY A 158 -5.40 -0.84 2.19
C GLY A 158 -4.70 -2.16 1.85
N CYS A 159 -5.06 -2.72 0.69
CA CYS A 159 -4.50 -3.96 0.16
C CYS A 159 -3.56 -3.72 -1.01
N ASP A 160 -3.99 -2.89 -1.96
CA ASP A 160 -3.35 -2.73 -3.25
C ASP A 160 -2.36 -1.56 -3.24
N MET A 161 -1.18 -1.77 -3.81
CA MET A 161 -0.17 -0.72 -3.97
C MET A 161 0.70 -0.89 -5.22
N ALA A 162 1.32 0.21 -5.61
CA ALA A 162 2.48 0.23 -6.49
C ALA A 162 3.50 1.27 -5.99
N GLY A 163 4.79 0.96 -6.10
CA GLY A 163 5.84 1.78 -5.51
C GLY A 163 7.25 1.37 -5.89
N VAL A 164 8.23 1.94 -5.19
CA VAL A 164 9.67 1.73 -5.46
C VAL A 164 10.33 1.06 -4.26
N VAL A 165 11.10 0.00 -4.49
CA VAL A 165 11.89 -0.66 -3.44
C VAL A 165 12.99 0.29 -2.95
N VAL A 166 13.04 0.56 -1.64
CA VAL A 166 14.01 1.47 -1.02
C VAL A 166 14.95 0.79 -0.03
N ALA A 167 14.58 -0.39 0.46
CA ALA A 167 15.46 -1.28 1.23
C ALA A 167 15.01 -2.73 1.07
N LYS A 168 15.90 -3.67 1.38
CA LYS A 168 15.66 -5.11 1.31
C LYS A 168 16.16 -5.75 2.59
N GLY A 169 15.41 -6.70 3.11
CA GLY A 169 15.91 -7.57 4.16
C GLY A 169 16.82 -8.66 3.60
N GLU A 170 17.38 -9.46 4.50
CA GLU A 170 18.17 -10.64 4.16
C GLU A 170 17.33 -11.65 3.34
N GLY A 171 17.95 -12.47 2.48
CA GLY A 171 17.26 -13.51 1.70
C GLY A 171 16.56 -13.03 0.41
N VAL A 172 16.17 -11.75 0.33
CA VAL A 172 15.58 -11.16 -0.87
C VAL A 172 16.55 -11.25 -2.06
N SER A 173 16.09 -11.84 -3.16
CA SER A 173 16.92 -12.15 -4.32
C SER A 173 16.31 -11.77 -5.67
N ARG A 174 14.98 -11.59 -5.73
CA ARG A 174 14.23 -11.29 -6.96
C ARG A 174 14.23 -9.80 -7.31
N PHE A 175 14.42 -8.92 -6.33
CA PHE A 175 14.34 -7.47 -6.51
C PHE A 175 15.58 -6.76 -5.97
N ASP A 176 15.85 -5.57 -6.50
CA ASP A 176 16.89 -4.63 -6.09
C ASP A 176 16.32 -3.27 -5.66
N ILE A 177 17.12 -2.50 -4.91
CA ILE A 177 16.76 -1.13 -4.54
C ILE A 177 16.63 -0.30 -5.82
N GLY A 178 15.50 0.42 -5.95
CA GLY A 178 15.13 1.18 -7.13
C GLY A 178 14.14 0.48 -8.06
N ASP A 179 13.85 -0.80 -7.84
CA ASP A 179 12.85 -1.51 -8.65
C ASP A 179 11.43 -0.99 -8.41
N GLU A 180 10.68 -0.85 -9.50
CA GLU A 180 9.25 -0.54 -9.44
C GLU A 180 8.44 -1.82 -9.28
N VAL A 181 7.65 -1.91 -8.22
CA VAL A 181 6.85 -3.10 -7.87
C VAL A 181 5.39 -2.74 -7.65
N TYR A 182 4.51 -3.73 -7.79
CA TYR A 182 3.09 -3.63 -7.42
C TYR A 182 2.56 -4.97 -6.91
N GLY A 183 1.53 -4.92 -6.06
CA GLY A 183 0.96 -6.13 -5.45
C GLY A 183 -0.19 -5.86 -4.50
N ASN A 184 -0.81 -6.96 -4.05
CA ASN A 184 -1.71 -6.98 -2.90
C ASN A 184 -0.89 -7.48 -1.71
N ILE A 185 -0.86 -6.74 -0.60
CA ILE A 185 -0.04 -7.06 0.56
C ILE A 185 -0.79 -7.80 1.68
N GLN A 186 -2.10 -8.00 1.55
CA GLN A 186 -2.95 -8.59 2.58
C GLN A 186 -3.47 -9.97 2.15
N ASP A 187 -3.00 -11.04 2.79
CA ASP A 187 -3.55 -12.39 2.62
C ASP A 187 -4.73 -12.65 3.57
N PHE A 188 -5.93 -12.71 2.99
CA PHE A 188 -7.18 -12.94 3.72
C PHE A 188 -7.50 -14.42 3.99
N ASN A 189 -6.72 -15.35 3.44
CA ASN A 189 -6.97 -16.79 3.60
C ASN A 189 -6.24 -17.42 4.76
N ASN A 190 -5.20 -16.77 5.28
CA ASN A 190 -4.46 -17.29 6.40
C ASN A 190 -5.25 -17.11 7.70
N LYS A 191 -6.22 -18.00 7.95
CA LYS A 191 -7.08 -17.97 9.15
C LYS A 191 -6.33 -18.19 10.47
N LEU A 192 -5.06 -18.59 10.40
CA LEU A 192 -4.19 -18.83 11.55
C LEU A 192 -3.25 -17.65 11.84
N GLU A 193 -3.06 -16.76 10.85
CA GLU A 193 -2.22 -15.57 10.98
C GLU A 193 -3.07 -14.30 10.94
N GLN A 194 -2.50 -13.23 11.48
CA GLN A 194 -3.19 -11.95 11.58
C GLN A 194 -2.96 -11.17 10.30
N LEU A 195 -3.90 -10.31 9.92
CA LEU A 195 -3.62 -9.32 8.87
C LEU A 195 -2.47 -8.42 9.33
N GLU A 196 -1.67 -7.98 8.36
CA GLU A 196 -0.66 -6.98 8.61
C GLU A 196 -1.35 -5.72 9.14
N SER A 197 -0.90 -5.25 10.30
CA SER A 197 -1.48 -4.05 10.94
C SER A 197 -1.25 -2.79 10.11
N LEU A 198 -0.25 -2.82 9.22
CA LEU A 198 0.12 -1.73 8.35
C LEU A 198 -0.26 -2.03 6.89
N GLY A 199 -1.41 -1.51 6.46
CA GLY A 199 -1.89 -1.55 5.08
C GLY A 199 -1.28 -0.49 4.15
N THR A 200 -1.80 -0.40 2.92
CA THR A 200 -1.19 0.41 1.84
C THR A 200 -1.45 1.91 1.92
N LEU A 201 -2.26 2.38 2.87
CA LEU A 201 -2.48 3.81 3.14
C LEU A 201 -1.38 4.40 4.07
N ALA A 202 -0.13 4.10 3.72
CA ALA A 202 1.08 4.56 4.38
C ALA A 202 2.13 4.93 3.32
N GLN A 203 2.99 5.91 3.62
CA GLN A 203 4.06 6.31 2.72
C GLN A 203 5.08 5.18 2.45
N PHE A 204 5.36 4.35 3.45
CA PHE A 204 6.24 3.19 3.30
C PHE A 204 5.59 1.97 3.93
N ILE A 205 5.80 0.83 3.30
CA ILE A 205 5.31 -0.46 3.77
C ILE A 205 6.44 -1.48 3.72
N VAL A 206 6.42 -2.43 4.64
CA VAL A 206 7.18 -3.67 4.49
C VAL A 206 6.27 -4.71 3.86
N VAL A 207 6.76 -5.44 2.86
CA VAL A 207 6.00 -6.45 2.14
C VAL A 207 6.87 -7.66 1.84
N ASP A 208 6.32 -8.86 1.96
CA ASP A 208 7.02 -10.09 1.58
C ASP A 208 7.28 -10.12 0.07
N GLU A 209 8.47 -10.57 -0.32
CA GLU A 209 8.94 -10.65 -1.71
C GLU A 209 7.95 -11.39 -2.63
N ASN A 210 7.26 -12.40 -2.10
CA ASN A 210 6.34 -13.25 -2.85
C ASN A 210 4.97 -12.60 -3.13
N LEU A 211 4.64 -11.48 -2.51
CA LEU A 211 3.34 -10.80 -2.67
C LEU A 211 3.35 -9.75 -3.79
N VAL A 212 4.54 -9.39 -4.29
CA VAL A 212 4.72 -8.37 -5.33
C VAL A 212 5.37 -8.92 -6.59
N THR A 213 5.20 -8.18 -7.69
CA THR A 213 5.92 -8.40 -8.95
C THR A 213 6.34 -7.06 -9.57
N PHE A 214 7.21 -7.09 -10.58
CA PHE A 214 7.66 -5.87 -11.24
C PHE A 214 6.49 -5.13 -11.89
N LYS A 215 6.41 -3.82 -11.69
CA LYS A 215 5.47 -2.96 -12.39
C LYS A 215 5.79 -2.97 -13.90
N PRO A 216 4.80 -3.22 -14.79
CA PRO A 216 5.01 -3.05 -16.22
C PRO A 216 5.44 -1.62 -16.55
N LYS A 217 6.44 -1.48 -17.43
CA LYS A 217 7.04 -0.17 -17.76
C LYS A 217 6.08 0.75 -18.54
N ASN A 218 5.06 0.17 -19.18
CA ASN A 218 4.12 0.88 -20.04
C ASN A 218 2.86 1.41 -19.31
N ILE A 219 2.74 1.19 -18.00
CA ILE A 219 1.61 1.70 -17.19
C ILE A 219 2.11 2.57 -16.03
N SER A 220 1.28 3.49 -15.54
CA SER A 220 1.61 4.35 -14.40
C SER A 220 1.57 3.61 -13.05
N PHE A 221 2.00 4.25 -11.96
CA PHE A 221 1.84 3.69 -10.61
C PHE A 221 0.36 3.60 -10.22
N GLU A 222 -0.46 4.59 -10.56
CA GLU A 222 -1.91 4.59 -10.34
C GLU A 222 -2.58 3.42 -11.05
N GLU A 223 -2.21 3.20 -12.31
CA GLU A 223 -2.72 2.10 -13.11
C GLU A 223 -2.28 0.75 -12.54
N ALA A 224 -1.01 0.59 -12.16
CA ALA A 224 -0.50 -0.64 -11.56
C ALA A 224 -1.16 -0.95 -10.21
N ALA A 225 -1.27 0.04 -9.32
CA ALA A 225 -1.94 -0.10 -8.03
C ALA A 225 -3.42 -0.45 -8.19
N SER A 226 -4.04 -0.16 -9.34
CA SER A 226 -5.47 -0.43 -9.54
C SER A 226 -5.84 -1.91 -9.76
N LEU A 227 -4.85 -2.75 -10.02
CA LEU A 227 -5.01 -4.13 -10.47
C LEU A 227 -5.07 -5.20 -9.37
N PRO A 228 -4.24 -5.20 -8.30
CA PRO A 228 -3.84 -6.44 -7.65
C PRO A 228 -4.96 -7.31 -7.09
N VAL A 229 -5.79 -6.82 -6.17
CA VAL A 229 -6.93 -7.58 -5.64
C VAL A 229 -7.90 -7.96 -6.76
N ALA A 230 -8.34 -7.00 -7.57
CA ALA A 230 -9.38 -7.24 -8.58
C ALA A 230 -8.96 -8.27 -9.64
N ALA A 231 -7.71 -8.17 -10.12
CA ALA A 231 -7.19 -9.04 -11.16
C ALA A 231 -6.92 -10.45 -10.64
N GLN A 232 -6.34 -10.60 -9.45
CA GLN A 232 -6.13 -11.90 -8.84
C GLN A 232 -7.46 -12.58 -8.49
N THR A 233 -8.46 -11.84 -7.99
CA THR A 233 -9.80 -12.38 -7.72
C THR A 233 -10.44 -12.89 -9.00
N ALA A 234 -10.33 -12.15 -10.11
CA ALA A 234 -10.80 -12.62 -11.41
C ALA A 234 -10.07 -13.89 -11.86
N VAL A 235 -8.73 -13.90 -11.83
CA VAL A 235 -7.93 -15.07 -12.22
C VAL A 235 -8.32 -16.30 -11.43
N GLU A 236 -8.52 -16.18 -10.11
CA GLU A 236 -8.91 -17.30 -9.25
C GLU A 236 -10.33 -17.80 -9.55
N GLY A 237 -11.29 -16.86 -9.67
CA GLY A 237 -12.66 -17.21 -10.04
C GLY A 237 -12.77 -17.94 -11.39
N PHE A 238 -12.00 -17.48 -12.39
CA PHE A 238 -11.92 -18.16 -13.69
C PHE A 238 -11.14 -19.48 -13.62
N LYS A 239 -10.08 -19.61 -12.83
CA LYS A 239 -9.42 -20.92 -12.63
C LYS A 239 -10.38 -21.95 -12.03
N MET A 240 -11.20 -21.55 -11.07
CA MET A 240 -12.17 -22.43 -10.40
C MET A 240 -13.36 -22.80 -11.30
N GLY A 241 -13.98 -21.83 -11.95
CA GLY A 241 -15.21 -22.08 -12.74
C GLY A 241 -14.95 -22.40 -14.22
N ALA A 242 -13.72 -22.25 -14.68
CA ALA A 242 -13.47 -21.87 -16.06
C ALA A 242 -12.07 -22.28 -16.54
N LYS A 243 -11.60 -23.48 -16.17
CA LYS A 243 -10.26 -24.01 -16.55
C LYS A 243 -9.95 -23.94 -18.07
N GLN A 244 -10.96 -23.75 -18.93
CA GLN A 244 -10.85 -23.57 -20.39
C GLN A 244 -11.26 -22.16 -20.91
N VAL A 245 -11.58 -21.19 -20.04
CA VAL A 245 -12.29 -19.93 -20.37
C VAL A 245 -11.38 -18.71 -20.52
N PHE A 246 -10.06 -18.85 -20.40
CA PHE A 246 -9.12 -17.83 -20.92
C PHE A 246 -9.28 -17.58 -22.44
N GLY A 247 -10.14 -18.35 -23.12
CA GLY A 247 -10.63 -18.10 -24.49
C GLY A 247 -12.16 -18.11 -24.61
N ALA A 248 -12.90 -17.53 -23.65
CA ALA A 248 -14.35 -17.35 -23.76
C ALA A 248 -14.73 -16.75 -25.13
N SER A 249 -15.60 -17.42 -25.89
CA SER A 249 -16.07 -16.91 -27.19
C SER A 249 -17.12 -15.82 -27.05
N LYS A 250 -17.72 -15.68 -25.85
CA LYS A 250 -18.74 -14.69 -25.54
C LYS A 250 -18.74 -14.35 -24.05
N VAL A 251 -18.73 -13.06 -23.74
CA VAL A 251 -18.81 -12.50 -22.39
C VAL A 251 -20.08 -11.65 -22.27
N VAL A 252 -20.89 -11.95 -21.26
CA VAL A 252 -22.12 -11.19 -20.97
C VAL A 252 -22.01 -10.61 -19.57
N ALA A 253 -22.34 -9.32 -19.45
CA ALA A 253 -22.28 -8.60 -18.20
C ALA A 253 -23.65 -7.99 -17.83
N THR A 254 -23.84 -7.66 -16.55
CA THR A 254 -25.03 -6.96 -16.06
C THR A 254 -24.65 -5.66 -15.37
N SER A 255 -25.44 -4.61 -15.57
CA SER A 255 -25.26 -3.33 -14.87
C SER A 255 -26.50 -2.46 -14.95
N SER A 256 -26.46 -1.27 -14.35
CA SER A 256 -27.50 -0.27 -14.56
C SER A 256 -27.34 0.40 -15.93
N THR A 257 -28.43 0.98 -16.46
CA THR A 257 -28.44 1.67 -17.77
C THR A 257 -27.22 2.56 -17.97
N SER A 258 -26.85 3.34 -16.95
CA SER A 258 -25.81 4.36 -17.04
C SER A 258 -24.39 3.81 -17.30
N LYS A 259 -24.13 2.52 -17.00
CA LYS A 259 -22.81 1.88 -17.14
C LYS A 259 -22.74 0.89 -18.31
N MET A 260 -23.80 0.73 -19.09
CA MET A 260 -23.85 -0.28 -20.15
C MET A 260 -22.79 -0.06 -21.24
N ASP A 261 -22.66 1.17 -21.74
CA ASP A 261 -21.69 1.47 -22.81
C ASP A 261 -20.25 1.35 -22.33
N PHE A 262 -20.01 1.65 -21.04
CA PHE A 262 -18.72 1.41 -20.40
C PHE A 262 -18.37 -0.09 -20.40
N LEU A 263 -19.30 -0.97 -20.05
CA LEU A 263 -19.03 -2.42 -20.09
C LEU A 263 -18.80 -2.94 -21.51
N LYS A 264 -19.53 -2.42 -22.50
CA LYS A 264 -19.25 -2.74 -23.91
C LYS A 264 -17.87 -2.28 -24.33
N SER A 265 -17.43 -1.08 -23.91
CA SER A 265 -16.08 -0.59 -24.23
C SER A 265 -14.97 -1.41 -23.58
N LEU A 266 -15.26 -2.16 -22.52
CA LEU A 266 -14.34 -3.13 -21.90
C LEU A 266 -14.30 -4.48 -22.63
N GLY A 267 -15.18 -4.70 -23.61
CA GLY A 267 -15.23 -5.92 -24.42
C GLY A 267 -16.37 -6.89 -24.09
N ALA A 268 -17.38 -6.49 -23.31
CA ALA A 268 -18.58 -7.32 -23.15
C ALA A 268 -19.37 -7.40 -24.47
N ASP A 269 -19.60 -8.62 -24.97
CA ASP A 269 -20.38 -8.87 -26.19
C ASP A 269 -21.85 -8.48 -26.02
N LYS A 270 -22.37 -8.61 -24.80
CA LYS A 270 -23.74 -8.25 -24.45
C LYS A 270 -23.81 -7.73 -23.03
N VAL A 271 -24.67 -6.73 -22.81
CA VAL A 271 -24.93 -6.17 -21.49
C VAL A 271 -26.42 -6.14 -21.22
N TYR A 272 -26.83 -6.68 -20.08
CA TYR A 272 -28.21 -6.59 -19.59
C TYR A 272 -28.36 -5.48 -18.56
N ASP A 273 -29.42 -4.69 -18.70
CA ASP A 273 -29.81 -3.70 -17.71
C ASP A 273 -30.66 -4.37 -16.62
N TYR A 274 -30.08 -4.63 -15.45
CA TYR A 274 -30.79 -5.31 -14.37
C TYR A 274 -31.97 -4.49 -13.83
N THR A 275 -32.02 -3.17 -14.09
CA THR A 275 -33.14 -2.31 -13.68
C THR A 275 -34.38 -2.48 -14.58
N ARG A 276 -34.22 -3.13 -15.73
CA ARG A 276 -35.27 -3.30 -16.75
C ARG A 276 -35.58 -4.76 -17.05
N LYS A 277 -34.60 -5.65 -16.86
CA LYS A 277 -34.73 -7.07 -17.18
C LYS A 277 -34.13 -7.89 -16.06
N ARG A 278 -34.95 -8.74 -15.44
CA ARG A 278 -34.50 -9.64 -14.38
C ARG A 278 -33.79 -10.86 -14.96
N TYR A 279 -33.01 -11.56 -14.14
CA TYR A 279 -32.24 -12.73 -14.58
C TYR A 279 -33.12 -13.86 -15.11
N GLU A 280 -34.31 -14.06 -14.53
CA GLU A 280 -35.28 -15.10 -14.92
C GLU A 280 -35.86 -14.87 -16.31
N GLU A 281 -35.86 -13.62 -16.78
CA GLU A 281 -36.34 -13.23 -18.10
C GLU A 281 -35.25 -13.41 -19.18
N ILE A 282 -34.04 -13.79 -18.78
CA ILE A 282 -32.93 -14.12 -19.69
C ILE A 282 -33.04 -15.60 -20.08
N GLU A 283 -33.50 -15.82 -21.33
CA GLU A 283 -33.63 -17.14 -21.92
C GLU A 283 -32.28 -17.80 -22.20
N GLU A 284 -31.27 -17.02 -22.62
CA GLU A 284 -29.93 -17.50 -22.92
C GLU A 284 -29.22 -18.02 -21.65
N LYS A 285 -28.64 -19.23 -21.73
CA LYS A 285 -27.92 -19.88 -20.62
C LYS A 285 -26.42 -19.97 -20.88
N TYR A 286 -25.62 -19.76 -19.84
CA TYR A 286 -24.16 -19.64 -19.92
C TYR A 286 -23.44 -20.82 -19.28
N ASP A 287 -22.22 -21.09 -19.74
CA ASP A 287 -21.34 -22.18 -19.26
C ASP A 287 -20.62 -21.86 -17.94
N MET A 288 -20.77 -20.63 -17.45
CA MET A 288 -20.29 -20.18 -16.14
C MET A 288 -21.08 -18.93 -15.75
N VAL A 289 -21.38 -18.78 -14.46
CA VAL A 289 -21.82 -17.50 -13.88
C VAL A 289 -20.76 -17.05 -12.88
N TYR A 290 -20.35 -15.79 -12.98
CA TYR A 290 -19.38 -15.18 -12.08
C TYR A 290 -20.04 -13.99 -11.37
N ASP A 291 -20.44 -14.19 -10.12
CA ASP A 291 -21.12 -13.20 -9.30
C ASP A 291 -20.11 -12.40 -8.48
N THR A 292 -20.10 -11.08 -8.73
CA THR A 292 -19.16 -10.15 -8.08
C THR A 292 -19.81 -9.27 -7.02
N ILE A 293 -21.09 -9.49 -6.70
CA ILE A 293 -21.88 -8.62 -5.81
C ILE A 293 -22.60 -9.39 -4.70
N GLY A 294 -22.59 -10.72 -4.75
CA GLY A 294 -23.24 -11.62 -3.79
C GLY A 294 -24.71 -11.88 -4.04
N ASP A 295 -25.17 -11.70 -5.29
CA ASP A 295 -26.56 -11.92 -5.68
C ASP A 295 -26.79 -13.27 -6.38
N SER A 296 -25.97 -14.27 -6.03
CA SER A 296 -26.07 -15.62 -6.57
C SER A 296 -27.44 -16.26 -6.36
N LYS A 297 -28.21 -15.84 -5.35
CA LYS A 297 -29.62 -16.24 -5.17
C LYS A 297 -30.53 -15.92 -6.36
N ASN A 298 -30.17 -14.93 -7.18
CA ASN A 298 -30.92 -14.55 -8.38
C ASN A 298 -30.13 -14.87 -9.66
N SER A 299 -28.82 -14.61 -9.68
CA SER A 299 -28.00 -14.76 -10.90
C SER A 299 -27.82 -16.22 -11.35
N TYR A 300 -27.94 -17.21 -10.45
CA TYR A 300 -27.77 -18.63 -10.77
C TYR A 300 -28.68 -19.16 -11.88
N VAL A 301 -29.85 -18.54 -12.10
CA VAL A 301 -30.86 -19.00 -13.07
C VAL A 301 -30.38 -18.90 -14.53
N VAL A 302 -29.36 -18.08 -14.81
CA VAL A 302 -28.78 -17.95 -16.15
C VAL A 302 -27.67 -18.95 -16.42
N ALA A 303 -27.27 -19.75 -15.43
CA ALA A 303 -26.34 -20.85 -15.61
C ALA A 303 -27.04 -22.05 -16.27
N LYS A 304 -26.38 -22.72 -17.23
CA LYS A 304 -26.78 -24.06 -17.73
C LYS A 304 -26.82 -25.07 -16.58
N GLU A 305 -27.42 -26.24 -16.76
CA GLU A 305 -27.37 -27.28 -15.73
C GLU A 305 -25.93 -27.75 -15.46
N ASN A 306 -25.59 -28.01 -14.19
CA ASN A 306 -24.31 -28.56 -13.74
C ASN A 306 -23.04 -27.72 -14.07
N VAL A 307 -23.18 -26.47 -14.49
CA VAL A 307 -22.02 -25.58 -14.65
C VAL A 307 -21.74 -24.76 -13.40
N PRO A 308 -20.48 -24.30 -13.21
CA PRO A 308 -20.09 -23.50 -12.06
C PRO A 308 -20.83 -22.16 -11.97
N VAL A 309 -21.32 -21.87 -10.76
CA VAL A 309 -21.74 -20.53 -10.33
C VAL A 309 -20.72 -20.11 -9.29
N ILE A 310 -19.83 -19.20 -9.64
CA ILE A 310 -18.76 -18.73 -8.77
C ILE A 310 -19.21 -17.42 -8.11
N ASP A 311 -19.03 -17.29 -6.80
CA ASP A 311 -19.39 -16.09 -6.03
C ASP A 311 -18.16 -15.64 -5.23
N ILE A 312 -17.78 -14.36 -5.34
CA ILE A 312 -16.63 -13.80 -4.63
C ILE A 312 -17.00 -13.28 -3.23
N THR A 313 -18.27 -13.31 -2.87
CA THR A 313 -18.77 -12.82 -1.58
C THR A 313 -19.00 -13.96 -0.61
N TRP A 314 -18.60 -13.74 0.63
CA TRP A 314 -18.81 -14.72 1.71
C TRP A 314 -19.88 -14.24 2.69
N PRO A 315 -20.86 -15.10 3.05
CA PRO A 315 -21.18 -16.38 2.40
C PRO A 315 -21.94 -16.16 1.08
N PRO A 316 -21.87 -17.10 0.11
CA PRO A 316 -22.71 -17.04 -1.08
C PRO A 316 -24.19 -17.07 -0.72
N SER A 317 -25.02 -16.33 -1.48
CA SER A 317 -26.46 -16.24 -1.22
C SER A 317 -27.27 -17.40 -1.80
N ASN A 318 -26.65 -18.28 -2.58
CA ASN A 318 -27.25 -19.50 -3.14
C ASN A 318 -26.39 -20.74 -2.84
N THR A 319 -27.03 -21.87 -2.52
CA THR A 319 -26.35 -23.15 -2.26
C THR A 319 -25.69 -23.76 -3.50
N ARG A 320 -26.12 -23.37 -4.70
CA ARG A 320 -25.47 -23.74 -5.98
C ARG A 320 -24.17 -22.98 -6.20
N ALA A 321 -23.99 -21.84 -5.55
CA ALA A 321 -22.80 -21.02 -5.74
C ALA A 321 -21.62 -21.57 -4.93
N ILE A 322 -20.45 -21.56 -5.56
CA ILE A 322 -19.18 -21.93 -4.97
C ILE A 322 -18.44 -20.65 -4.65
N HIS A 323 -18.13 -20.45 -3.37
CA HIS A 323 -17.30 -19.33 -2.96
C HIS A 323 -15.88 -19.49 -3.51
N THR A 324 -15.36 -18.46 -4.16
CA THR A 324 -13.94 -18.34 -4.48
C THR A 324 -13.28 -17.34 -3.53
N SER A 325 -12.13 -17.70 -2.98
CA SER A 325 -11.33 -16.80 -2.16
C SER A 325 -10.06 -16.43 -2.91
N LEU A 326 -9.67 -15.17 -2.84
CA LEU A 326 -8.47 -14.63 -3.46
C LEU A 326 -7.21 -15.29 -2.89
N THR A 327 -6.38 -15.95 -3.71
CA THR A 327 -4.99 -16.25 -3.34
C THR A 327 -4.09 -15.07 -3.69
N VAL A 328 -3.31 -14.61 -2.72
CA VAL A 328 -2.40 -13.47 -2.90
C VAL A 328 -1.02 -13.96 -3.32
N SER A 329 -0.57 -13.54 -4.50
CA SER A 329 0.73 -13.96 -5.03
C SER A 329 1.18 -13.02 -6.15
N GLY A 330 2.43 -12.57 -6.06
CA GLY A 330 3.12 -11.84 -7.13
C GLY A 330 3.23 -12.66 -8.42
N GLU A 331 3.32 -13.99 -8.33
CA GLU A 331 3.36 -14.87 -9.51
C GLU A 331 2.04 -14.86 -10.29
N ILE A 332 0.89 -14.77 -9.59
CA ILE A 332 -0.41 -14.66 -10.26
C ILE A 332 -0.50 -13.35 -11.04
N LEU A 333 0.02 -12.25 -10.48
CA LEU A 333 0.10 -10.96 -11.17
C LEU A 333 1.06 -11.01 -12.35
N GLU A 334 2.15 -11.75 -12.24
CA GLU A 334 3.15 -11.89 -13.29
C GLU A 334 2.58 -12.56 -14.56
N ILE A 335 1.63 -13.50 -14.41
CA ILE A 335 0.91 -14.12 -15.54
C ILE A 335 0.16 -13.05 -16.38
N LEU A 336 -0.21 -11.91 -15.78
CA LEU A 336 -0.93 -10.84 -16.47
C LEU A 336 -0.01 -9.88 -17.22
N ARG A 337 1.30 -9.88 -16.94
CA ARG A 337 2.29 -8.95 -17.54
C ARG A 337 2.22 -8.91 -19.07
N PRO A 338 2.21 -10.03 -19.81
CA PRO A 338 2.17 -9.98 -21.27
C PRO A 338 0.89 -9.33 -21.83
N TYR A 339 -0.24 -9.46 -21.10
CA TYR A 339 -1.51 -8.84 -21.50
C TYR A 339 -1.53 -7.33 -21.24
N LEU A 340 -0.90 -6.90 -20.14
CA LEU A 340 -0.71 -5.48 -19.81
C LEU A 340 0.26 -4.81 -20.80
N GLU A 341 1.38 -5.46 -21.11
CA GLU A 341 2.39 -4.93 -22.04
C GLU A 341 1.88 -4.87 -23.49
N SER A 342 1.10 -5.86 -23.92
CA SER A 342 0.45 -5.84 -25.25
C SER A 342 -0.78 -4.93 -25.31
N GLY A 343 -1.25 -4.39 -24.18
CA GLY A 343 -2.46 -3.57 -24.09
C GLY A 343 -3.77 -4.33 -24.27
N LYS A 344 -3.74 -5.68 -24.26
CA LYS A 344 -4.94 -6.53 -24.27
C LYS A 344 -5.72 -6.45 -22.95
N LEU A 345 -5.00 -6.30 -21.84
CA LEU A 345 -5.56 -5.95 -20.54
C LEU A 345 -5.19 -4.50 -20.24
N LYS A 346 -6.18 -3.68 -19.90
CA LYS A 346 -5.97 -2.26 -19.57
C LYS A 346 -6.49 -1.99 -18.16
N PRO A 347 -5.67 -1.37 -17.29
CA PRO A 347 -6.14 -0.86 -16.01
C PRO A 347 -7.23 0.18 -16.20
N VAL A 348 -8.20 0.22 -15.29
CA VAL A 348 -9.29 1.21 -15.35
C VAL A 348 -9.40 1.92 -14.01
N VAL A 349 -8.79 3.11 -13.95
CA VAL A 349 -8.90 4.02 -12.82
C VAL A 349 -10.19 4.83 -12.96
N ASP A 350 -10.89 5.02 -11.84
CA ASP A 350 -12.11 5.82 -11.81
C ASP A 350 -11.81 7.28 -12.20
N PRO A 351 -12.61 7.90 -13.08
CA PRO A 351 -12.34 9.25 -13.57
C PRO A 351 -12.48 10.36 -12.51
N LYS A 352 -13.03 10.07 -11.33
CA LYS A 352 -13.03 11.02 -10.19
C LYS A 352 -11.74 10.99 -9.38
N GLY A 353 -10.86 10.02 -9.64
CA GLY A 353 -9.53 9.92 -9.05
C GLY A 353 -8.42 10.34 -10.04
N PRO A 354 -7.15 10.21 -9.62
CA PRO A 354 -6.74 9.76 -8.29
C PRO A 354 -7.10 10.79 -7.20
N PHE A 355 -7.41 10.30 -6.00
CA PHE A 355 -7.61 11.14 -4.81
C PHE A 355 -6.29 11.37 -4.11
N ARG A 356 -6.05 12.58 -3.62
CA ARG A 356 -4.86 12.87 -2.80
C ARG A 356 -4.90 12.07 -1.50
N PHE A 357 -3.75 11.78 -0.92
CA PHE A 357 -3.65 11.11 0.39
C PHE A 357 -4.47 11.81 1.49
N ASP A 358 -4.44 13.13 1.53
CA ASP A 358 -5.22 13.94 2.48
C ASP A 358 -6.74 13.77 2.31
N ASP A 359 -7.19 13.29 1.15
CA ASP A 359 -8.59 13.09 0.78
C ASP A 359 -9.07 11.63 0.93
N VAL A 360 -8.30 10.75 1.58
CA VAL A 360 -8.64 9.32 1.68
C VAL A 360 -10.00 9.08 2.36
N VAL A 361 -10.38 9.88 3.37
CA VAL A 361 -11.72 9.78 3.98
C VAL A 361 -12.83 10.07 2.96
N LYS A 362 -12.62 11.03 2.07
CA LYS A 362 -13.56 11.31 0.96
C LYS A 362 -13.56 10.18 -0.06
N ALA A 363 -12.39 9.60 -0.37
CA ALA A 363 -12.27 8.47 -1.28
C ALA A 363 -13.04 7.24 -0.78
N PHE A 364 -12.93 6.90 0.51
CA PHE A 364 -13.76 5.87 1.15
C PHE A 364 -15.25 6.19 1.05
N GLY A 365 -15.64 7.43 1.37
CA GLY A 365 -17.03 7.87 1.23
C GLY A 365 -17.57 7.73 -0.20
N TYR A 366 -16.73 7.98 -1.22
CA TYR A 366 -17.10 7.78 -2.61
C TYR A 366 -17.22 6.29 -2.97
N LEU A 367 -16.24 5.47 -2.56
CA LEU A 367 -16.24 4.03 -2.81
C LEU A 367 -17.49 3.35 -2.22
N GLU A 368 -17.86 3.71 -0.99
CA GLU A 368 -19.02 3.19 -0.27
C GLU A 368 -20.36 3.50 -0.97
N THR A 369 -20.41 4.46 -1.90
CA THR A 369 -21.62 4.73 -2.69
C THR A 369 -21.90 3.69 -3.78
N GLY A 370 -20.93 2.84 -4.13
CA GLY A 370 -21.02 1.89 -5.25
C GLY A 370 -21.04 2.55 -6.65
N ARG A 371 -20.81 3.87 -6.73
CA ARG A 371 -20.90 4.64 -7.98
C ARG A 371 -19.61 4.68 -8.78
N ALA A 372 -18.53 4.09 -8.29
CA ALA A 372 -17.27 4.01 -9.03
C ALA A 372 -17.44 3.29 -10.38
N ARG A 373 -16.69 3.75 -11.38
CA ARG A 373 -16.54 3.24 -12.75
C ARG A 373 -15.06 2.98 -13.01
N GLY A 374 -14.58 1.89 -12.42
CA GLY A 374 -13.15 1.61 -12.30
C GLY A 374 -12.73 1.63 -10.84
N LYS A 375 -11.42 1.69 -10.63
CA LYS A 375 -10.81 1.61 -9.32
C LYS A 375 -10.60 3.00 -8.70
N VAL A 376 -10.93 3.14 -7.43
CA VAL A 376 -10.62 4.36 -6.66
C VAL A 376 -9.16 4.28 -6.21
N VAL A 377 -8.32 5.19 -6.74
CA VAL A 377 -6.88 5.24 -6.48
C VAL A 377 -6.53 6.43 -5.59
N ILE A 378 -5.57 6.23 -4.69
CA ILE A 378 -4.94 7.24 -3.85
C ILE A 378 -3.56 7.57 -4.44
N SER A 379 -3.40 8.80 -4.90
CA SER A 379 -2.15 9.39 -5.42
C SER A 379 -2.35 10.91 -5.60
N PRO A 380 -1.33 11.75 -5.40
CA PRO A 380 0.00 11.41 -4.88
C PRO A 380 -0.02 11.25 -3.35
N PHE A 381 0.94 10.47 -2.85
CA PHE A 381 1.30 10.43 -1.43
C PHE A 381 2.11 11.68 -1.06
N PRO A 382 2.00 12.18 0.20
CA PRO A 382 2.82 13.28 0.65
C PRO A 382 4.28 12.82 0.64
N TRP A 383 5.17 13.66 0.16
CA TRP A 383 6.60 13.45 0.26
C TRP A 383 7.21 14.77 0.68
N CYS A 384 8.07 14.75 1.70
CA CYS A 384 9.04 15.83 1.86
C CYS A 384 9.90 15.83 0.59
N SER A 385 9.53 16.68 -0.37
CA SER A 385 10.53 17.23 -1.26
C SER A 385 11.60 17.86 -0.37
N SER A 386 12.86 17.74 -0.77
CA SER A 386 14.06 18.25 -0.13
C SER A 386 14.12 19.78 0.02
N HIS A 387 12.97 20.44 0.15
CA HIS A 387 12.75 21.88 0.14
C HIS A 387 11.56 22.23 1.05
N CYS A 388 11.76 22.19 2.37
CA CYS A 388 10.92 22.89 3.35
C CYS A 388 11.81 23.53 4.41
#